data_AF-A0ABD5WYD3-F1
#
_entry.id   AF-A0ABD5WYD3-F1
#
_cell.length_a   1.000
_cell.length_b   1.000
_cell.length_c   1.000
_cell.angle_alpha   90.00
_cell.angle_beta   90.00
_cell.angle_gamma   90.00
#
_symmetry.space_group_name_H-M   'P 1'
#
loop_
_entity.id
_entity.type
_entity.pdbx_description
1 polymer ?
#
loop_
_entity_poly.entity_id
_entity_poly.type
_entity_poly.pdbx_seq_one_letter_code
_entity_poly.pdbx_strand_id
1 'polypeptide(L)'
;MSDNADRASEAHAADSSEAVSDQASNGSNHPSYDRHTTVIARTVVRVVVPIILVTAIGLLFQGHNRPGGGFIGAVLTVTAFVLVYVIFGLDYLQDELLGIDDPNDGTHAAVEQYRWLFAGGLALAAGSGLVPVVAGLPFLTQAVLFLEGVPLYGNFELASAFAFDLGVYLAVVGGLLTVLGEVGYE
;
A
#
# COMPACT_ATOMS: atom_id res chain seq x y z
N MET A 1 16.71 -76.91 0.60
CA MET A 1 17.63 -75.97 -0.07
C MET A 1 16.94 -74.74 -0.67
N SER A 2 15.61 -74.58 -0.69
CA SER A 2 14.93 -73.44 -1.36
C SER A 2 14.77 -72.18 -0.50
N ASP A 3 14.93 -72.26 0.82
CA ASP A 3 14.57 -71.18 1.77
C ASP A 3 15.59 -70.02 1.85
N ASN A 4 16.73 -70.13 1.16
CA ASN A 4 17.79 -69.11 1.17
C ASN A 4 17.79 -68.21 -0.07
N ALA A 5 17.09 -68.61 -1.14
CA ALA A 5 16.99 -67.82 -2.37
C ALA A 5 15.90 -66.72 -2.24
N ASP A 6 14.79 -67.01 -1.55
CA ASP A 6 13.72 -66.03 -1.34
C ASP A 6 14.15 -64.88 -0.42
N ARG A 7 14.89 -65.16 0.67
CA ARG A 7 15.36 -64.12 1.60
C ARG A 7 16.35 -63.14 0.96
N ALA A 8 17.14 -63.59 -0.03
CA ALA A 8 18.04 -62.73 -0.78
C ALA A 8 17.30 -61.82 -1.78
N SER A 9 16.19 -62.32 -2.34
CA SER A 9 15.32 -61.56 -3.24
C SER A 9 14.50 -60.50 -2.49
N GLU A 10 13.99 -60.83 -1.30
CA GLU A 10 13.26 -59.90 -0.42
C GLU A 10 14.16 -58.79 0.13
N ALA A 11 15.41 -59.12 0.50
CA ALA A 11 16.38 -58.11 0.96
C ALA A 11 16.78 -57.13 -0.17
N HIS A 12 16.86 -57.60 -1.42
CA HIS A 12 17.18 -56.75 -2.57
C HIS A 12 15.98 -55.89 -3.02
N ALA A 13 14.75 -56.37 -2.83
CA ALA A 13 13.52 -55.62 -3.07
C ALA A 13 13.28 -54.53 -2.01
N ALA A 14 13.67 -54.76 -0.76
CA ALA A 14 13.58 -53.77 0.31
C ALA A 14 14.58 -52.61 0.12
N ASP A 15 15.84 -52.92 -0.22
CA ASP A 15 16.91 -51.94 -0.47
C ASP A 15 16.62 -51.04 -1.68
N SER A 16 16.02 -51.60 -2.73
CA SER A 16 15.57 -50.83 -3.91
C SER A 16 14.32 -49.99 -3.65
N SER A 17 13.46 -50.40 -2.73
CA SER A 17 12.30 -49.60 -2.28
C SER A 17 12.72 -48.43 -1.38
N GLU A 18 13.72 -48.62 -0.51
CA GLU A 18 14.29 -47.55 0.32
C GLU A 18 15.05 -46.52 -0.55
N ALA A 19 15.87 -46.99 -1.51
CA ALA A 19 16.60 -46.10 -2.43
C ALA A 19 15.69 -45.27 -3.36
N VAL A 20 14.50 -45.79 -3.71
CA VAL A 20 13.49 -45.03 -4.48
C VAL A 20 12.70 -44.06 -3.59
N SER A 21 12.50 -44.40 -2.31
CA SER A 21 11.86 -43.50 -1.34
C SER A 21 12.74 -42.32 -0.91
N ASP A 22 14.06 -42.50 -0.87
CA ASP A 22 15.02 -41.42 -0.58
C ASP A 22 15.22 -40.48 -1.78
N GLN A 23 15.02 -40.94 -3.02
CA GLN A 23 15.01 -40.06 -4.20
C GLN A 23 13.69 -39.30 -4.38
N ALA A 24 12.57 -39.80 -3.85
CA ALA A 24 11.28 -39.13 -3.90
C ALA A 24 11.16 -37.98 -2.87
N SER A 25 12.04 -37.92 -1.87
CA SER A 25 12.09 -36.84 -0.86
C SER A 25 13.15 -35.77 -1.14
N ASN A 26 13.98 -35.94 -2.18
CA ASN A 26 14.99 -34.96 -2.57
C ASN A 26 14.34 -33.80 -3.34
N GLY A 27 13.73 -32.92 -2.55
CA GLY A 27 13.50 -31.50 -2.76
C GLY A 27 13.49 -31.04 -4.21
N SER A 28 12.30 -30.64 -4.66
CA SER A 28 12.16 -29.62 -5.68
C SER A 28 13.10 -28.45 -5.33
N ASN A 29 14.28 -28.42 -5.95
CA ASN A 29 15.20 -27.29 -5.96
C ASN A 29 14.53 -26.16 -6.75
N HIS A 30 13.44 -25.62 -6.21
CA HIS A 30 13.08 -24.25 -6.50
C HIS A 30 14.20 -23.41 -5.91
N PRO A 31 14.97 -22.66 -6.70
CA PRO A 31 15.84 -21.64 -6.14
C PRO A 31 14.94 -20.75 -5.29
N SER A 32 15.02 -20.92 -3.98
CA SER A 32 14.44 -19.99 -3.03
C SER A 32 15.24 -18.72 -3.24
N TYR A 33 14.73 -17.82 -4.07
CA TYR A 33 15.28 -16.48 -4.19
C TYR A 33 15.20 -15.87 -2.80
N ASP A 34 16.30 -15.92 -2.07
CA ASP A 34 16.46 -15.19 -0.83
C ASP A 34 16.25 -13.72 -1.17
N ARG A 35 15.03 -13.21 -0.90
CA ARG A 35 14.65 -11.81 -1.11
C ARG A 35 15.30 -10.95 -0.02
N HIS A 36 16.58 -11.16 0.23
CA HIS A 36 17.36 -10.37 1.15
C HIS A 36 17.82 -9.09 0.43
N THR A 37 16.98 -8.06 0.53
CA THR A 37 17.34 -6.71 0.13
C THR A 37 18.63 -6.26 0.82
N THR A 38 19.56 -5.71 0.05
CA THR A 38 20.88 -5.32 0.55
C THR A 38 20.79 -4.27 1.68
N VAL A 39 21.75 -4.30 2.60
CA VAL A 39 21.84 -3.34 3.71
C VAL A 39 21.94 -1.89 3.20
N ILE A 40 22.64 -1.70 2.08
CA ILE A 40 22.75 -0.40 1.42
C ILE A 40 21.36 0.09 0.98
N ALA A 41 20.57 -0.75 0.32
CA ALA A 41 19.24 -0.38 -0.16
C ALA A 41 18.28 -0.05 1.01
N ARG A 42 18.28 -0.85 2.09
CA ARG A 42 17.49 -0.55 3.30
C ARG A 42 17.88 0.79 3.93
N THR A 43 19.17 1.10 3.97
CA THR A 43 19.68 2.36 4.53
C THR A 43 19.25 3.56 3.68
N VAL A 44 19.39 3.46 2.36
CA VAL A 44 18.98 4.53 1.43
C VAL A 44 17.49 4.81 1.55
N VAL A 45 16.66 3.77 1.58
CA VAL A 45 15.19 3.92 1.63
C VAL A 45 14.74 4.59 2.93
N ARG A 46 15.38 4.28 4.06
CA ARG A 46 15.09 4.93 5.35
C ARG A 46 15.32 6.45 5.33
N VAL A 47 16.21 6.93 4.46
CA VAL A 47 16.50 8.36 4.28
C VAL A 47 15.64 8.99 3.18
N VAL A 48 15.42 8.27 2.07
CA VAL A 48 14.72 8.79 0.88
C VAL A 48 13.21 8.90 1.11
N VAL A 49 12.59 7.92 1.77
CA VAL A 49 11.14 7.89 2.03
C VAL A 49 10.63 9.16 2.74
N PRO A 50 11.21 9.62 3.87
CA PRO A 50 10.74 10.84 4.52
C PRO A 50 10.91 12.08 3.63
N ILE A 51 11.95 12.13 2.78
CA ILE A 51 12.14 13.23 1.82
C ILE A 51 11.01 13.23 0.77
N ILE A 52 10.64 12.05 0.26
CA ILE A 52 9.52 11.91 -0.68
C ILE A 52 8.21 12.36 -0.02
N LEU A 53 7.95 11.94 1.23
CA LEU A 53 6.73 12.33 1.95
C LEU A 53 6.64 13.83 2.20
N VAL A 54 7.74 14.46 2.64
CA VAL A 54 7.79 15.92 2.82
C VAL A 54 7.55 16.63 1.48
N THR A 55 8.12 16.12 0.39
CA THR A 55 7.92 16.67 -0.96
C THR A 55 6.47 16.51 -1.42
N ALA A 56 5.86 15.36 -1.17
CA ALA A 56 4.47 15.07 -1.50
C ALA A 56 3.50 16.02 -0.78
N ILE A 57 3.72 16.23 0.52
CA ILE A 57 2.96 17.19 1.33
C ILE A 57 3.18 18.62 0.84
N GLY A 58 4.42 18.98 0.49
CA GLY A 58 4.73 20.28 -0.12
C GLY A 58 3.94 20.53 -1.40
N LEU A 59 3.85 19.54 -2.29
CA LEU A 59 3.11 19.63 -3.54
C LEU A 59 1.59 19.71 -3.34
N LEU A 60 1.05 19.04 -2.30
CA LEU A 60 -0.35 19.15 -1.92
C LEU A 60 -0.70 20.60 -1.55
N PHE A 61 0.11 21.25 -0.72
CA PHE A 61 -0.11 22.65 -0.33
C PHE A 61 0.17 23.67 -1.44
N GLN A 62 1.04 23.33 -2.41
CA GLN A 62 1.42 24.23 -3.48
C GLN A 62 0.35 24.35 -4.60
N GLY A 63 -0.64 23.45 -4.62
CA GLY A 63 -1.63 23.31 -5.70
C GLY A 63 -2.45 24.56 -6.04
N HIS A 64 -2.56 25.52 -5.12
CA HIS A 64 -3.34 26.74 -5.36
C HIS A 64 -2.66 27.77 -6.26
N ASN A 65 -1.33 27.83 -6.28
CA ASN A 65 -0.60 28.95 -6.87
C ASN A 65 0.51 28.54 -7.85
N ARG A 66 0.89 27.27 -7.89
CA ARG A 66 1.97 26.75 -8.74
C ARG A 66 1.61 25.34 -9.23
N PRO A 67 2.26 24.83 -10.30
CA PRO A 67 2.09 23.45 -10.72
C PRO A 67 2.33 22.50 -9.54
N GLY A 68 1.31 21.69 -9.21
CA GLY A 68 1.23 20.89 -7.98
C GLY A 68 -0.20 20.35 -7.80
N GLY A 69 -0.57 20.03 -6.56
CA GLY A 69 -1.94 19.65 -6.18
C GLY A 69 -2.08 18.25 -5.58
N GLY A 70 -3.33 17.87 -5.32
CA GLY A 70 -3.67 16.64 -4.60
C GLY A 70 -3.25 15.35 -5.31
N PHE A 71 -3.38 15.31 -6.65
CA PHE A 71 -3.08 14.11 -7.43
C PHE A 71 -1.59 13.73 -7.38
N ILE A 72 -0.69 14.66 -7.73
CA ILE A 72 0.75 14.38 -7.78
C ILE A 72 1.32 14.13 -6.38
N GLY A 73 0.83 14.85 -5.36
CA GLY A 73 1.17 14.61 -3.96
C GLY A 73 0.79 13.19 -3.52
N ALA A 74 -0.41 12.72 -3.90
CA ALA A 74 -0.86 11.37 -3.58
C ALA A 74 -0.02 10.30 -4.27
N VAL A 75 0.26 10.45 -5.57
CA VAL A 75 1.10 9.49 -6.32
C VAL A 75 2.50 9.37 -5.70
N LEU A 76 3.12 10.49 -5.31
CA LEU A 76 4.42 10.46 -4.62
C LEU A 76 4.33 9.78 -3.25
N THR A 77 3.26 10.02 -2.51
CA THR A 77 3.01 9.38 -1.22
C THR A 77 2.93 7.85 -1.40
N VAL A 78 2.14 7.39 -2.36
CA VAL A 78 2.02 5.97 -2.70
C VAL A 78 3.34 5.39 -3.17
N THR A 79 4.10 6.14 -3.98
CA THR A 79 5.44 5.72 -4.42
C THR A 79 6.38 5.50 -3.24
N ALA A 80 6.31 6.34 -2.21
CA ALA A 80 7.07 6.15 -0.98
C ALA A 80 6.68 4.85 -0.27
N PHE A 81 5.38 4.56 -0.18
CA PHE A 81 4.89 3.29 0.39
C PHE A 81 5.31 2.07 -0.42
N VAL A 82 5.21 2.13 -1.76
CA VAL A 82 5.71 1.07 -2.66
C VAL A 82 7.19 0.83 -2.47
N LEU A 83 7.98 1.90 -2.31
CA LEU A 83 9.41 1.78 -2.09
C LEU A 83 9.72 1.07 -0.77
N VAL A 84 8.97 1.34 0.30
CA VAL A 84 9.10 0.60 1.57
C VAL A 84 8.69 -0.86 1.38
N TYR A 85 7.56 -1.11 0.71
CA TYR A 85 7.05 -2.45 0.43
C TYR A 85 8.09 -3.33 -0.31
N VAL A 86 8.71 -2.81 -1.37
CA VAL A 86 9.70 -3.55 -2.16
C VAL A 86 10.96 -3.89 -1.35
N ILE A 87 11.32 -3.05 -0.38
CA ILE A 87 12.61 -3.11 0.30
C ILE A 87 12.54 -3.89 1.61
N PHE A 88 11.47 -3.70 2.37
CA PHE A 88 11.27 -4.31 3.68
C PHE A 88 10.26 -5.47 3.69
N GLY A 89 9.50 -5.66 2.60
CA GLY A 89 8.45 -6.67 2.53
C GLY A 89 7.11 -6.19 3.13
N LEU A 90 6.05 -6.97 2.91
CA LEU A 90 4.69 -6.66 3.35
C LEU A 90 4.59 -6.61 4.89
N ASP A 91 5.27 -7.54 5.56
CA ASP A 91 5.20 -7.75 7.02
C ASP A 91 5.65 -6.49 7.79
N TYR A 92 6.74 -5.86 7.37
CA TYR A 92 7.25 -4.63 8.01
C TYR A 92 6.34 -3.41 7.78
N LEU A 93 5.61 -3.37 6.66
CA LEU A 93 4.71 -2.26 6.34
C LEU A 93 3.42 -2.34 7.15
N GLN A 94 2.91 -3.54 7.40
CA GLN A 94 1.70 -3.79 8.19
C GLN A 94 1.95 -3.63 9.70
N ASP A 95 3.02 -4.24 10.23
CA ASP A 95 3.33 -4.22 11.67
C ASP A 95 3.81 -2.83 12.15
N GLU A 96 4.81 -2.24 11.48
CA GLU A 96 5.53 -1.09 12.04
C GLU A 96 4.94 0.27 11.58
N LEU A 97 4.37 0.33 10.37
CA LEU A 97 3.96 1.60 9.76
C LEU A 97 2.46 1.86 9.81
N LEU A 98 1.64 0.80 9.90
CA LEU A 98 0.18 0.90 9.88
C LEU A 98 -0.49 0.46 11.18
N GLY A 99 0.24 -0.23 12.09
CA GLY A 99 -0.24 -0.56 13.43
C GLY A 99 -1.50 -1.44 13.43
N ILE A 100 -1.63 -2.32 12.44
CA ILE A 100 -2.76 -3.25 12.33
C ILE A 100 -2.38 -4.53 13.10
N ASP A 101 -2.47 -4.47 14.43
CA ASP A 101 -2.22 -5.59 15.34
C ASP A 101 -3.38 -6.63 15.35
N ASP A 102 -3.94 -7.00 14.19
CA ASP A 102 -4.95 -8.09 14.14
C ASP A 102 -4.31 -9.43 13.70
N PRO A 103 -4.16 -10.42 14.60
CA PRO A 103 -3.50 -11.69 14.31
C PRO A 103 -4.33 -12.64 13.44
N ASN A 104 -5.56 -12.27 13.08
CA ASN A 104 -6.45 -13.10 12.27
C ASN A 104 -6.99 -12.23 11.13
N ASP A 105 -6.33 -12.25 9.96
CA ASP A 105 -6.80 -11.59 8.71
C ASP A 105 -6.42 -10.10 8.52
N GLY A 106 -5.18 -9.72 8.86
CA GLY A 106 -4.67 -8.33 8.76
C GLY A 106 -4.69 -7.69 7.35
N THR A 107 -4.66 -8.48 6.27
CA THR A 107 -4.60 -7.96 4.89
C THR A 107 -5.97 -7.51 4.37
N HIS A 108 -7.04 -8.23 4.69
CA HIS A 108 -8.40 -7.84 4.29
C HIS A 108 -8.87 -6.59 5.04
N ALA A 109 -8.51 -6.45 6.32
CA ALA A 109 -8.78 -5.26 7.12
C ALA A 109 -8.10 -4.00 6.55
N ALA A 110 -6.84 -4.11 6.11
CA ALA A 110 -6.11 -2.99 5.49
C ALA A 110 -6.75 -2.55 4.16
N VAL A 111 -7.11 -3.51 3.30
CA VAL A 111 -7.77 -3.25 2.01
C VAL A 111 -9.13 -2.58 2.22
N GLU A 112 -9.90 -2.99 3.22
CA GLU A 112 -11.16 -2.35 3.58
C GLU A 112 -10.95 -0.89 4.03
N GLN A 113 -9.95 -0.63 4.88
CA GLN A 113 -9.61 0.72 5.31
C GLN A 113 -9.21 1.62 4.13
N TYR A 114 -8.43 1.13 3.17
CA TYR A 114 -8.06 1.88 1.97
C TYR A 114 -9.26 2.17 1.06
N ARG A 115 -10.21 1.24 0.96
CA ARG A 115 -11.47 1.46 0.24
C ARG A 115 -12.33 2.53 0.90
N TRP A 116 -12.40 2.55 2.23
CA TRP A 116 -13.07 3.62 2.97
C TRP A 116 -12.38 4.97 2.79
N LEU A 117 -11.04 4.99 2.76
CA LEU A 117 -10.26 6.19 2.46
C LEU A 117 -10.55 6.70 1.04
N PHE A 118 -10.63 5.79 0.07
CA PHE A 118 -11.02 6.11 -1.30
C PHE A 118 -12.42 6.72 -1.37
N ALA A 119 -13.41 6.05 -0.77
CA ALA A 119 -14.79 6.48 -0.77
C ALA A 119 -14.97 7.82 -0.06
N GLY A 120 -14.30 8.00 1.08
CA GLY A 120 -14.30 9.26 1.84
C GLY A 120 -13.66 10.41 1.05
N GLY A 121 -12.51 10.16 0.41
CA GLY A 121 -11.85 11.14 -0.46
C GLY A 121 -12.73 11.55 -1.65
N LEU A 122 -13.36 10.58 -2.31
CA LEU A 122 -14.27 10.83 -3.42
C LEU A 122 -15.51 11.60 -2.99
N ALA A 123 -16.10 11.24 -1.84
CA ALA A 123 -17.24 11.96 -1.27
C ALA A 123 -16.85 13.40 -0.91
N LEU A 124 -15.65 13.63 -0.39
CA LEU A 124 -15.14 14.96 -0.05
C LEU A 124 -14.90 15.81 -1.31
N ALA A 125 -14.28 15.24 -2.35
CA ALA A 125 -14.08 15.92 -3.63
C ALA A 125 -15.43 16.26 -4.31
N ALA A 126 -16.36 15.31 -4.37
CA ALA A 126 -17.71 15.54 -4.90
C ALA A 126 -18.47 16.59 -4.08
N GLY A 127 -18.40 16.49 -2.75
CA GLY A 127 -19.01 17.44 -1.81
C GLY A 127 -18.49 18.87 -2.03
N SER A 128 -17.18 19.04 -2.20
CA SER A 128 -16.59 20.36 -2.45
C SER A 128 -17.10 21.03 -3.74
N GLY A 129 -17.47 20.24 -4.76
CA GLY A 129 -18.06 20.74 -6.00
C GLY A 129 -19.57 20.95 -5.94
N LEU A 130 -20.28 20.21 -5.09
CA LEU A 130 -21.73 20.29 -4.92
C LEU A 130 -22.17 21.44 -4.00
N VAL A 131 -21.36 21.81 -3.01
CA VAL A 131 -21.67 22.92 -2.08
C VAL A 131 -21.97 24.25 -2.81
N PRO A 132 -21.17 24.69 -3.82
CA PRO A 132 -21.49 25.87 -4.61
C PRO A 132 -22.81 25.77 -5.40
N VAL A 133 -23.15 24.58 -5.89
CA VAL A 133 -24.38 24.35 -6.67
C VAL A 133 -25.63 24.56 -5.83
N VAL A 134 -25.61 24.08 -4.58
CA VAL A 134 -26.70 24.32 -3.62
C VAL A 134 -26.85 25.82 -3.30
N ALA A 135 -25.76 26.59 -3.37
CA ALA A 135 -25.75 28.04 -3.23
C ALA A 135 -26.15 28.81 -4.51
N GLY A 136 -26.52 28.11 -5.59
CA GLY A 136 -26.92 28.73 -6.87
C GLY A 136 -25.77 29.18 -7.77
N LEU A 137 -24.53 28.80 -7.45
CA LEU A 137 -23.34 29.05 -8.26
C LEU A 137 -23.06 27.86 -9.20
N PRO A 138 -22.34 28.06 -10.32
CA PRO A 138 -21.93 26.96 -11.19
C PRO A 138 -21.15 25.87 -10.45
N PHE A 139 -21.23 24.61 -10.93
CA PHE A 139 -20.45 23.49 -10.39
C PHE A 139 -18.95 23.79 -10.44
N LEU A 140 -18.22 23.41 -9.39
CA LEU A 140 -16.76 23.66 -9.26
C LEU A 140 -16.37 25.16 -9.26
N THR A 141 -17.32 26.07 -9.04
CA THR A 141 -16.97 27.46 -8.77
C THR A 141 -16.04 27.49 -7.56
N GLN A 142 -14.90 28.17 -7.68
CA GLN A 142 -14.02 28.53 -6.56
C GLN A 142 -14.78 29.51 -5.65
N ALA A 143 -15.82 29.01 -4.98
CA ALA A 143 -16.52 29.71 -3.93
C ALA A 143 -15.54 29.80 -2.77
N VAL A 144 -14.99 31.00 -2.58
CA VAL A 144 -14.27 31.35 -1.37
C VAL A 144 -15.30 31.26 -0.24
N LEU A 145 -15.27 30.15 0.50
CA LEU A 145 -16.02 30.04 1.74
C LEU A 145 -15.36 31.00 2.72
N PHE A 146 -15.93 32.21 2.84
CA PHE A 146 -15.68 33.06 3.99
C PHE A 146 -16.28 32.35 5.20
N LEU A 147 -15.47 31.52 5.87
CA LEU A 147 -15.80 31.01 7.20
C LEU A 147 -15.66 32.18 8.19
N GLU A 148 -16.67 33.06 8.21
CA GLU A 148 -16.87 34.05 9.27
C GLU A 148 -17.19 33.30 10.57
N GLY A 149 -16.18 33.05 11.42
CA GLY A 149 -16.41 32.47 12.74
C GLY A 149 -15.29 31.72 13.44
N VAL A 150 -14.03 31.75 12.97
CA VAL A 150 -12.90 31.20 13.75
C VAL A 150 -12.21 32.32 14.53
N PRO A 151 -12.35 32.38 15.88
CA PRO A 151 -11.94 33.52 16.70
C PRO A 151 -10.43 33.76 16.84
N LEU A 152 -9.56 33.05 16.09
CA LEU A 152 -8.11 33.26 16.13
C LEU A 152 -7.47 33.71 14.80
N TYR A 153 -8.09 33.48 13.63
CA TYR A 153 -7.48 33.82 12.33
C TYR A 153 -8.56 34.27 11.33
N GLY A 154 -8.79 35.58 11.31
CA GLY A 154 -9.96 36.22 10.70
C GLY A 154 -9.96 36.39 9.18
N ASN A 155 -9.51 35.39 8.39
CA ASN A 155 -9.83 35.22 6.95
C ASN A 155 -9.06 33.98 6.45
N PHE A 156 -9.56 32.78 6.74
CA PHE A 156 -9.05 31.60 6.04
C PHE A 156 -9.73 31.55 4.66
N GLU A 157 -9.02 31.96 3.62
CA GLU A 157 -9.23 31.45 2.26
C GLU A 157 -8.86 29.95 2.23
N LEU A 158 -9.50 29.14 3.08
CA LEU A 158 -9.49 27.68 2.93
C LEU A 158 -10.40 27.39 1.74
N ALA A 159 -9.83 27.65 0.57
CA ALA A 159 -10.49 27.54 -0.72
C ALA A 159 -11.17 26.17 -0.82
N SER A 160 -12.40 26.14 -1.33
CA SER A 160 -13.02 24.90 -1.78
C SER A 160 -12.08 24.07 -2.68
N ALA A 161 -11.14 24.74 -3.36
CA ALA A 161 -10.04 24.13 -4.10
C ALA A 161 -9.12 23.26 -3.22
N PHE A 162 -8.78 23.65 -1.98
CA PHE A 162 -7.95 22.82 -1.09
C PHE A 162 -8.71 21.58 -0.64
N ALA A 163 -9.99 21.75 -0.29
CA ALA A 163 -10.86 20.62 0.04
C ALA A 163 -10.95 19.66 -1.15
N PHE A 164 -11.14 20.18 -2.36
CA PHE A 164 -11.13 19.36 -3.58
C PHE A 164 -9.80 18.62 -3.77
N ASP A 165 -8.66 19.31 -3.68
CA ASP A 165 -7.33 18.71 -3.79
C ASP A 165 -7.08 17.65 -2.71
N LEU A 166 -7.51 17.90 -1.48
CA LEU A 166 -7.42 16.95 -0.38
C LEU A 166 -8.31 15.72 -0.64
N GLY A 167 -9.52 15.92 -1.16
CA GLY A 167 -10.42 14.82 -1.54
C GLY A 167 -9.81 13.95 -2.63
N VAL A 168 -9.24 14.57 -3.67
CA VAL A 168 -8.49 13.87 -4.72
C VAL A 168 -7.27 13.15 -4.14
N TYR A 169 -6.53 13.78 -3.23
CA TYR A 169 -5.37 13.17 -2.59
C TYR A 169 -5.75 11.88 -1.85
N LEU A 170 -6.78 11.94 -0.99
CA LEU A 170 -7.26 10.78 -0.24
C LEU A 170 -7.81 9.68 -1.15
N ALA A 171 -8.55 10.05 -2.20
CA ALA A 171 -9.06 9.11 -3.19
C ALA A 171 -7.92 8.37 -3.88
N VAL A 172 -6.90 9.08 -4.36
CA VAL A 172 -5.76 8.47 -5.07
C VAL A 172 -4.93 7.59 -4.15
N VAL A 173 -4.63 8.05 -2.92
CA VAL A 173 -3.90 7.24 -1.93
C VAL A 173 -4.67 5.95 -1.62
N GLY A 174 -5.95 6.05 -1.26
CA GLY A 174 -6.78 4.88 -0.94
C GLY A 174 -6.90 3.91 -2.12
N GLY A 175 -7.14 4.43 -3.32
CA GLY A 175 -7.28 3.61 -4.53
C GLY A 175 -6.00 2.86 -4.88
N LEU A 176 -4.86 3.53 -4.89
CA LEU A 176 -3.60 2.89 -5.25
C LEU A 176 -3.09 1.93 -4.17
N LEU A 177 -3.26 2.25 -2.88
CA LEU A 177 -2.93 1.32 -1.80
C LEU A 177 -3.84 0.08 -1.82
N THR A 178 -5.12 0.23 -2.17
CA THR A 178 -6.03 -0.91 -2.41
C THR A 178 -5.47 -1.83 -3.50
N VAL A 179 -5.10 -1.26 -4.66
CA VAL A 179 -4.53 -2.03 -5.77
C VAL A 179 -3.24 -2.73 -5.36
N LEU A 180 -2.37 -2.05 -4.62
CA LEU A 180 -1.12 -2.63 -4.13
C LEU A 180 -1.34 -3.76 -3.13
N GLY A 181 -2.35 -3.64 -2.26
CA GLY A 181 -2.73 -4.69 -1.31
C GLY A 181 -3.25 -5.94 -2.01
N GLU A 182 -4.08 -5.78 -3.04
CA GLU A 182 -4.63 -6.90 -3.82
C GLU A 182 -3.55 -7.57 -4.70
N VAL A 183 -2.76 -6.78 -5.45
CA VAL A 183 -1.72 -7.31 -6.34
C VAL A 183 -0.52 -7.86 -5.57
N GLY A 184 -0.20 -7.30 -4.40
CA GLY A 184 0.89 -7.80 -3.57
C GLY A 184 0.66 -9.21 -3.02
N TYR A 185 -0.57 -9.72 -3.11
CA TYR A 185 -0.98 -11.03 -2.64
C TYR A 185 -0.94 -12.11 -3.73
N GLU A 186 -1.08 -11.76 -5.00
CA GLU A 186 -0.93 -12.67 -6.15
C GLU A 186 0.55 -12.99 -6.43
#